data_AF-A0A1X0Y8H8-F1
#
_entry.id   AF-A0A1X0Y8H8-F1
#
_cell.length_a   1.000
_cell.length_b   1.000
_cell.length_c   1.000
_cell.angle_alpha   90.00
_cell.angle_beta   90.00
_cell.angle_gamma   90.00
#
_symmetry.space_group_name_H-M   'P 1'
#
loop_
_entity.id
_entity.type
_entity.pdbx_description
1 polymer ?
#
loop_
_entity_poly.entity_id
_entity_poly.type
_entity_poly.pdbx_seq_one_letter_code
_entity_poly.pdbx_strand_id
1 'polypeptide(L)'
;MKKQFFLSLSGLILLSLLAGPGLADEGPGHGGPGMDHSSMNMKSMKMKMQKTMHGMQCSSCRHQPGSLAARLDMMTCMLTGRMPMQPEKMRAMMRRVFYLDRIEELGLQSDQVARLKQIQADCRRDNLRTAAEVKIARFDLDDLLDGDWSLDAAEQLVRKIAKLEGDLKVRHLRAVKDAFAVLSPEQVKKLASTDSPEGLFDN
;
A
#
# COMPACT_ATOMS: atom_id res chain seq x y z
N MET A 1 13.44 -47.76 -7.05
CA MET A 1 12.39 -46.72 -7.13
C MET A 1 11.34 -47.01 -6.07
N LYS A 2 11.37 -46.30 -4.93
CA LYS A 2 10.32 -46.35 -3.90
C LYS A 2 10.20 -44.94 -3.32
N LYS A 3 9.15 -44.22 -3.67
CA LYS A 3 8.72 -43.01 -2.97
C LYS A 3 7.26 -43.17 -2.64
N GLN A 4 7.00 -43.34 -1.34
CA GLN A 4 5.70 -43.12 -0.74
C GLN A 4 5.36 -41.64 -0.81
N PHE A 5 4.09 -41.29 -1.02
CA PHE A 5 3.55 -40.04 -0.53
C PHE A 5 2.11 -40.24 -0.05
N PHE A 6 1.93 -39.93 1.23
CA PHE A 6 0.72 -39.89 2.01
C PHE A 6 -0.29 -38.90 1.40
N LEU A 7 -1.53 -39.35 1.18
CA LEU A 7 -2.67 -38.48 0.91
C LEU A 7 -3.43 -38.21 2.22
N SER A 8 -3.17 -37.01 2.74
CA SER A 8 -4.09 -36.06 3.39
C SER A 8 -5.36 -36.64 4.05
N LEU A 9 -5.27 -36.84 5.38
CA LEU A 9 -6.40 -36.81 6.29
C LEU A 9 -6.82 -35.34 6.56
N SER A 10 -8.09 -35.13 6.92
CA SER A 10 -8.74 -33.88 7.38
C SER A 10 -9.70 -33.26 6.37
N GLY A 11 -10.79 -33.99 6.13
CA GLY A 11 -12.10 -33.39 5.89
C GLY A 11 -12.93 -33.45 7.18
N LEU A 12 -13.90 -32.54 7.28
CA LEU A 12 -14.89 -32.31 8.36
C LEU A 12 -14.41 -31.46 9.55
N ILE A 13 -14.96 -30.24 9.66
CA ILE A 13 -15.97 -29.91 10.68
C ILE A 13 -16.93 -28.88 10.10
N LEU A 14 -18.21 -29.20 10.26
CA LEU A 14 -19.43 -28.51 9.85
C LEU A 14 -20.03 -27.84 11.11
N LEU A 15 -20.76 -26.72 10.92
CA LEU A 15 -21.86 -26.23 11.79
C LEU A 15 -21.41 -25.68 13.19
N SER A 16 -21.91 -24.57 13.76
CA SER A 16 -23.27 -24.01 13.74
C SER A 16 -23.31 -22.57 14.30
N LEU A 17 -24.36 -21.86 13.89
CA LEU A 17 -25.12 -20.75 14.51
C LEU A 17 -24.81 -20.33 15.96
N LEU A 18 -24.98 -19.02 16.23
CA LEU A 18 -25.97 -18.51 17.21
C LEU A 18 -26.19 -16.99 17.09
N ALA A 19 -27.48 -16.61 17.11
CA ALA A 19 -28.18 -15.40 17.60
C ALA A 19 -27.37 -14.11 17.89
N GLY A 20 -27.83 -12.89 17.60
CA GLY A 20 -29.15 -12.31 17.33
C GLY A 20 -29.04 -10.77 17.50
N PRO A 21 -30.08 -9.97 17.21
CA PRO A 21 -29.97 -8.52 17.08
C PRO A 21 -30.32 -7.75 18.37
N GLY A 22 -29.71 -6.57 18.54
CA GLY A 22 -30.08 -5.55 19.53
C GLY A 22 -29.00 -4.47 19.54
N LEU A 23 -29.22 -3.20 19.83
CA LEU A 23 -30.38 -2.37 20.16
C LEU A 23 -29.86 -0.93 19.97
N ALA A 24 -30.76 0.00 19.69
CA ALA A 24 -30.46 1.42 19.61
C ALA A 24 -29.88 1.95 20.94
N ASP A 25 -28.98 2.92 20.85
CA ASP A 25 -28.73 3.87 21.94
C ASP A 25 -28.48 5.26 21.33
N GLU A 26 -29.44 6.15 21.55
CA GLU A 26 -29.31 7.58 21.31
C GLU A 26 -28.65 8.22 22.54
N GLY A 27 -27.46 8.80 22.36
CA GLY A 27 -26.73 9.53 23.39
C GLY A 27 -26.73 11.04 23.14
N PRO A 28 -26.66 11.86 24.21
CA PRO A 28 -27.26 13.20 24.27
C PRO A 28 -26.34 14.33 23.79
N GLY A 29 -26.99 15.44 23.42
CA GLY A 29 -26.36 16.68 23.01
C GLY A 29 -25.46 17.32 24.09
N HIS A 30 -24.34 17.86 23.62
CA HIS A 30 -23.51 18.79 24.37
C HIS A 30 -23.66 20.19 23.78
N GLY A 31 -24.35 21.06 24.53
CA GLY A 31 -24.31 22.50 24.36
C GLY A 31 -22.97 23.05 24.80
N GLY A 32 -22.28 23.76 23.89
CA GLY A 32 -21.08 24.53 24.18
C GLY A 32 -21.42 26.01 24.40
N PRO A 33 -20.72 26.70 25.31
CA PRO A 33 -20.99 28.10 25.65
C PRO A 33 -20.57 29.05 24.53
N GLY A 34 -21.36 30.11 24.34
CA GLY A 34 -21.10 31.18 23.40
C GLY A 34 -19.76 31.86 23.66
N MET A 35 -19.04 32.10 22.56
CA MET A 35 -17.88 32.99 22.53
C MET A 35 -18.25 34.25 21.77
N ASP A 36 -17.92 35.37 22.40
CA ASP A 36 -18.27 36.72 22.00
C ASP A 36 -17.46 37.13 20.77
N HIS A 37 -18.15 37.59 19.74
CA HIS A 37 -17.53 38.12 18.54
C HIS A 37 -17.00 39.53 18.78
N SER A 38 -15.75 39.63 19.23
CA SER A 38 -14.93 40.81 18.91
C SER A 38 -14.60 40.80 17.42
N SER A 39 -14.96 41.89 16.76
CA SER A 39 -14.83 42.13 15.33
C SER A 39 -13.38 42.19 14.89
N MET A 40 -12.86 41.08 14.35
CA MET A 40 -11.70 41.10 13.48
C MET A 40 -12.09 40.83 12.03
N ASN A 41 -11.67 41.76 11.19
CA ASN A 41 -11.95 41.92 9.77
C ASN A 41 -11.51 40.68 8.94
N MET A 42 -12.47 39.83 8.58
CA MET A 42 -12.28 38.55 7.86
C MET A 42 -12.70 38.60 6.37
N LYS A 43 -12.43 39.69 5.64
CA LYS A 43 -12.76 39.75 4.19
C LYS A 43 -11.60 39.44 3.23
N SER A 44 -10.34 39.32 3.66
CA SER A 44 -9.21 39.13 2.72
C SER A 44 -8.50 37.76 2.75
N MET A 45 -8.79 36.87 3.71
CA MET A 45 -8.07 35.59 3.83
C MET A 45 -8.89 34.31 3.57
N LYS A 46 -10.20 34.41 3.32
CA LYS A 46 -11.07 33.23 3.08
C LYS A 46 -11.18 32.77 1.62
N MET A 47 -10.50 33.41 0.66
CA MET A 47 -10.53 33.02 -0.77
C MET A 47 -9.22 32.43 -1.33
N LYS A 48 -8.29 31.96 -0.50
CA LYS A 48 -7.05 31.31 -1.02
C LYS A 48 -6.65 29.97 -0.42
N MET A 49 -7.41 29.39 0.52
CA MET A 49 -6.98 28.16 1.19
C MET A 49 -8.02 27.03 1.22
N GLN A 50 -9.18 27.20 0.58
CA GLN A 50 -10.21 26.15 0.48
C GLN A 50 -10.31 25.55 -0.93
N LYS A 51 -9.58 26.08 -1.92
CA LYS A 51 -9.58 25.60 -3.31
C LYS A 51 -8.38 24.71 -3.67
N THR A 52 -7.48 24.42 -2.73
CA THR A 52 -6.19 23.74 -3.02
C THR A 52 -6.08 22.30 -2.52
N MET A 53 -7.12 21.74 -1.89
CA MET A 53 -7.05 20.38 -1.31
C MET A 53 -8.11 19.41 -1.85
N HIS A 54 -8.99 19.84 -2.78
CA HIS A 54 -9.97 18.97 -3.44
C HIS A 54 -9.46 18.32 -4.74
N GLY A 55 -8.16 18.43 -5.04
CA GLY A 55 -7.59 18.09 -6.36
C GLY A 55 -6.69 16.85 -6.43
N MET A 56 -6.58 16.04 -5.38
CA MET A 56 -5.70 14.83 -5.41
C MET A 56 -6.42 13.54 -5.01
N GLN A 57 -7.73 13.46 -5.23
CA GLN A 57 -8.38 12.14 -5.26
C GLN A 57 -8.00 11.47 -6.58
N CYS A 58 -7.00 10.59 -6.54
CA CYS A 58 -6.79 9.62 -7.60
C CYS A 58 -8.09 8.81 -7.73
N SER A 59 -8.84 9.03 -8.79
CA SER A 59 -10.17 8.47 -9.03
C SER A 59 -10.19 6.94 -9.04
N SER A 60 -9.02 6.29 -9.24
CA SER A 60 -8.86 4.84 -9.16
C SER A 60 -8.65 4.30 -7.74
N CYS A 61 -8.28 5.14 -6.77
CA CYS A 61 -7.94 4.70 -5.41
C CYS A 61 -9.14 4.86 -4.45
N ARG A 62 -10.27 4.23 -4.77
CA ARG A 62 -11.45 4.17 -3.88
C ARG A 62 -11.29 3.01 -2.88
N HIS A 63 -10.35 3.10 -1.95
CA HIS A 63 -10.17 2.07 -0.93
C HIS A 63 -9.99 2.66 0.47
N GLN A 64 -10.48 1.92 1.48
CA GLN A 64 -10.25 2.23 2.89
C GLN A 64 -8.74 2.38 3.17
N PRO A 65 -8.31 3.53 3.73
CA PRO A 65 -6.93 3.68 4.18
C PRO A 65 -6.62 2.61 5.25
N GLY A 66 -5.48 1.94 5.12
CA GLY A 66 -4.97 0.97 6.12
C GLY A 66 -4.91 -0.49 5.67
N SER A 67 -5.60 -0.89 4.60
CA SER A 67 -5.50 -2.28 4.11
C SER A 67 -4.21 -2.54 3.32
N LEU A 68 -3.69 -3.77 3.38
CA LEU A 68 -2.55 -4.20 2.55
C LEU A 68 -2.85 -4.01 1.04
N ALA A 69 -4.09 -4.26 0.63
CA ALA A 69 -4.55 -4.05 -0.74
C ALA A 69 -4.42 -2.58 -1.15
N ALA A 70 -4.88 -1.64 -0.30
CA ALA A 70 -4.72 -0.21 -0.55
C ALA A 70 -3.24 0.18 -0.62
N ARG A 71 -2.37 -0.37 0.24
CA ARG A 71 -0.92 -0.11 0.22
C ARG A 71 -0.26 -0.57 -1.08
N LEU A 72 -0.64 -1.75 -1.59
CA LEU A 72 -0.11 -2.29 -2.86
C LEU A 72 -0.59 -1.49 -4.07
N ASP A 73 -1.84 -1.04 -4.08
CA ASP A 73 -2.40 -0.29 -5.19
C ASP A 73 -1.81 1.12 -5.27
N MET A 74 -1.69 1.77 -4.11
CA MET A 74 -1.03 3.06 -3.93
C MET A 74 0.44 2.97 -4.36
N MET A 75 1.14 1.90 -3.99
CA MET A 75 2.50 1.63 -4.44
C MET A 75 2.61 1.45 -5.97
N THR A 76 1.65 0.76 -6.59
CA THR A 76 1.66 0.56 -8.05
C THR A 76 1.44 1.87 -8.79
N CYS A 77 0.54 2.73 -8.29
CA CYS A 77 0.37 4.07 -8.81
C CYS A 77 1.65 4.90 -8.71
N MET A 78 2.42 4.76 -7.61
CA MET A 78 3.71 5.43 -7.48
C MET A 78 4.76 4.89 -8.45
N LEU A 79 4.94 3.57 -8.50
CA LEU A 79 6.00 2.96 -9.28
C LEU A 79 5.78 3.12 -10.79
N THR A 80 4.52 3.13 -11.23
CA THR A 80 4.17 3.31 -12.64
C THR A 80 4.00 4.77 -13.05
N GLY A 81 4.40 5.72 -12.18
CA GLY A 81 4.38 7.14 -12.48
C GLY A 81 2.99 7.77 -12.60
N ARG A 82 1.92 7.12 -12.13
CA ARG A 82 0.56 7.69 -12.13
C ARG A 82 0.37 8.80 -11.09
N MET A 83 1.29 8.96 -10.14
CA MET A 83 1.30 10.09 -9.22
C MET A 83 2.71 10.67 -9.00
N PRO A 84 2.87 12.02 -9.03
CA PRO A 84 4.12 12.65 -8.66
C PRO A 84 4.29 12.59 -7.14
N MET A 85 5.03 11.60 -6.66
CA MET A 85 5.53 11.57 -5.28
C MET A 85 6.93 12.16 -5.23
N GLN A 86 7.25 12.88 -4.15
CA GLN A 86 8.63 13.33 -3.91
C GLN A 86 9.52 12.08 -3.68
N PRO A 87 10.67 11.97 -4.37
CA PRO A 87 11.58 10.82 -4.26
C PRO A 87 11.98 10.47 -2.83
N GLU A 88 12.14 11.49 -1.97
CA GLU A 88 12.50 11.31 -0.57
C GLU A 88 11.40 10.62 0.25
N LYS A 89 10.13 10.96 0.03
CA LYS A 89 9.00 10.30 0.71
C LYS A 89 8.86 8.83 0.28
N MET A 90 9.10 8.54 -1.01
CA MET A 90 9.12 7.17 -1.51
C MET A 90 10.26 6.36 -0.87
N ARG A 91 11.43 6.97 -0.71
CA ARG A 91 12.58 6.35 -0.04
C ARG A 91 12.30 6.07 1.44
N ALA A 92 11.63 6.99 2.14
CA ALA A 92 11.23 6.81 3.53
C ALA A 92 10.23 5.64 3.69
N MET A 93 9.17 5.60 2.87
CA MET A 93 8.20 4.50 2.88
C MET A 93 8.89 3.15 2.64
N MET A 94 9.75 3.06 1.62
CA MET A 94 10.46 1.82 1.29
C MET A 94 11.41 1.38 2.41
N ARG A 95 12.07 2.30 3.12
CA ARG A 95 12.93 1.92 4.26
C ARG A 95 12.13 1.25 5.37
N ARG A 96 10.93 1.77 5.67
CA ARG A 96 10.02 1.20 6.66
C ARG A 96 9.57 -0.21 6.33
N VAL A 97 9.31 -0.49 5.05
CA VAL A 97 8.86 -1.80 4.60
C VAL A 97 9.94 -2.88 4.75
N PHE A 98 11.22 -2.51 4.70
CA PHE A 98 12.36 -3.42 4.83
C PHE A 98 13.05 -3.35 6.21
N TYR A 99 12.43 -2.72 7.21
CA TYR A 99 12.92 -2.60 8.59
C TYR A 99 14.27 -1.88 8.77
N LEU A 100 14.78 -1.23 7.72
CA LEU A 100 16.09 -0.59 7.72
C LEU A 100 16.12 0.76 8.46
N ASP A 101 14.95 1.30 8.80
CA ASP A 101 14.77 2.45 9.69
C ASP A 101 14.67 2.05 11.18
N ARG A 102 14.62 0.74 11.48
CA ARG A 102 14.43 0.18 12.83
C ARG A 102 15.58 -0.72 13.25
N ILE A 103 16.79 -0.44 12.75
CA ILE A 103 18.00 -1.23 13.02
C ILE A 103 18.28 -1.32 14.52
N GLU A 104 18.37 -0.16 15.19
CA GLU A 104 18.66 -0.07 16.63
C GLU A 104 17.50 -0.64 17.46
N GLU A 105 16.28 -0.28 17.07
CA GLU A 105 15.07 -0.70 17.76
C GLU A 105 14.90 -2.22 17.73
N LEU A 106 15.07 -2.88 16.59
CA LEU A 106 14.97 -4.33 16.47
C LEU A 106 16.27 -5.06 16.84
N GLY A 107 17.35 -4.34 17.15
CA GLY A 107 18.66 -4.93 17.42
C GLY A 107 19.18 -5.76 16.25
N LEU A 108 18.99 -5.27 15.01
CA LEU A 108 19.37 -5.98 13.80
C LEU A 108 20.89 -6.14 13.72
N GLN A 109 21.33 -7.38 13.51
CA GLN A 109 22.74 -7.71 13.34
C GLN A 109 23.26 -7.27 11.97
N SER A 110 24.58 -7.08 11.85
CA SER A 110 25.20 -6.53 10.63
C SER A 110 24.92 -7.37 9.36
N ASP A 111 24.84 -8.69 9.51
CA ASP A 111 24.47 -9.66 8.47
C ASP A 111 22.99 -9.53 8.06
N GLN A 112 22.09 -9.37 9.02
CA GLN A 112 20.67 -9.10 8.78
C GLN A 112 20.50 -7.78 8.01
N VAL A 113 21.19 -6.72 8.43
CA VAL A 113 21.15 -5.41 7.76
C VAL A 113 21.67 -5.51 6.33
N ALA A 114 22.77 -6.23 6.09
CA ALA A 114 23.30 -6.44 4.74
C ALA A 114 22.29 -7.17 3.85
N ARG A 115 21.65 -8.22 4.37
CA ARG A 115 20.64 -9.00 3.64
C ARG A 115 19.39 -8.18 3.32
N LEU A 116 18.90 -7.38 4.27
CA LEU A 116 17.76 -6.48 4.06
C LEU A 116 18.06 -5.40 3.01
N LYS A 117 19.27 -4.82 3.02
CA LYS A 117 19.71 -3.87 1.98
C LYS A 117 19.75 -4.52 0.60
N GLN A 118 20.22 -5.76 0.51
CA GLN A 118 20.24 -6.50 -0.74
C GLN A 118 18.82 -6.73 -1.28
N ILE A 119 17.89 -7.22 -0.44
CA ILE A 119 16.49 -7.41 -0.81
C ILE A 119 15.85 -6.10 -1.29
N GLN A 120 16.08 -4.99 -0.58
CA GLN A 120 15.58 -3.68 -0.97
C GLN A 120 16.15 -3.24 -2.34
N ALA A 121 17.45 -3.43 -2.56
CA ALA A 121 18.11 -3.04 -3.81
C ALA A 121 17.61 -3.86 -5.00
N ASP A 122 17.47 -5.18 -4.82
CA ASP A 122 16.91 -6.09 -5.83
C ASP A 122 15.48 -5.70 -6.19
N CYS A 123 14.62 -5.56 -5.18
CA CYS A 123 13.23 -5.13 -5.38
C CYS A 123 13.15 -3.78 -6.11
N ARG A 124 14.00 -2.80 -5.75
CA ARG A 124 14.02 -1.49 -6.39
C ARG A 124 14.42 -1.58 -7.87
N ARG A 125 15.45 -2.35 -8.21
CA ARG A 125 15.90 -2.53 -9.60
C ARG A 125 14.81 -3.18 -10.45
N ASP A 126 14.20 -4.24 -9.94
CA ASP A 126 13.18 -4.97 -10.68
C ASP A 126 11.89 -4.14 -10.84
N ASN A 127 11.51 -3.39 -9.81
CA ASN A 127 10.39 -2.46 -9.91
C ASN A 127 10.65 -1.36 -10.94
N LEU A 128 11.87 -0.83 -11.03
CA LEU A 128 12.22 0.17 -12.04
C LEU A 128 12.12 -0.40 -13.47
N ARG A 129 12.61 -1.62 -13.68
CA ARG A 129 12.52 -2.30 -14.99
C ARG A 129 11.07 -2.50 -15.41
N THR A 130 10.25 -3.07 -14.54
CA THR A 130 8.84 -3.33 -14.88
C THR A 130 8.01 -2.05 -14.94
N ALA A 131 8.33 -1.01 -14.16
CA ALA A 131 7.71 0.29 -14.33
C ALA A 131 7.99 0.90 -15.72
N ALA A 132 9.22 0.73 -16.24
CA ALA A 132 9.56 1.15 -17.59
C ALA A 132 8.76 0.34 -18.63
N GLU A 133 8.63 -0.98 -18.47
CA GLU A 133 7.82 -1.83 -19.35
C GLU A 133 6.34 -1.43 -19.34
N VAL A 134 5.77 -1.10 -18.16
CA VAL A 134 4.40 -0.58 -18.05
C VAL A 134 4.27 0.74 -18.81
N LYS A 135 5.24 1.64 -18.67
CA LYS A 135 5.22 2.94 -19.35
C LYS A 135 5.29 2.78 -20.87
N ILE A 136 6.16 1.90 -21.36
CA ILE A 136 6.24 1.56 -22.79
C ILE A 136 4.90 1.00 -23.27
N ALA A 137 4.33 0.02 -22.57
CA ALA A 137 3.05 -0.58 -22.96
C ALA A 137 1.88 0.41 -22.96
N ARG A 138 1.95 1.47 -22.14
CA ARG A 138 0.97 2.58 -22.18
C ARG A 138 1.19 3.48 -23.39
N PHE A 139 2.43 3.82 -23.74
CA PHE A 139 2.72 4.54 -24.99
C PHE A 139 2.28 3.74 -26.21
N ASP A 140 2.55 2.42 -26.24
CA ASP A 140 2.05 1.54 -27.30
C ASP A 140 0.51 1.60 -27.43
N LEU A 141 -0.19 1.73 -26.30
CA LEU A 141 -1.65 1.84 -26.27
C LEU A 141 -2.12 3.22 -26.73
N ASP A 142 -1.48 4.29 -26.28
CA ASP A 142 -1.79 5.66 -26.69
C ASP A 142 -1.60 5.80 -28.21
N ASP A 143 -0.47 5.34 -28.75
CA ASP A 143 -0.16 5.35 -30.18
C ASP A 143 -1.18 4.52 -31.00
N LEU A 144 -1.64 3.38 -30.47
CA LEU A 144 -2.68 2.57 -31.11
C LEU A 144 -4.01 3.32 -31.18
N LEU A 145 -4.39 3.99 -30.08
CA LEU A 145 -5.69 4.67 -29.96
C LEU A 145 -5.78 5.95 -30.79
N ASP A 146 -4.65 6.55 -31.17
CA ASP A 146 -4.57 7.69 -32.08
C ASP A 146 -4.89 7.33 -33.55
N GLY A 147 -4.94 6.04 -33.88
CA GLY A 147 -5.22 5.53 -35.22
C GLY A 147 -6.61 4.89 -35.40
N ASP A 148 -6.76 4.10 -36.46
CA ASP A 148 -7.90 3.18 -36.63
C ASP A 148 -7.60 1.88 -35.86
N TRP A 149 -8.22 1.73 -34.69
CA TRP A 149 -7.94 0.62 -33.77
C TRP A 149 -9.08 -0.38 -33.70
N SER A 150 -8.72 -1.64 -33.43
CA SER A 150 -9.67 -2.69 -33.10
C SER A 150 -9.70 -2.92 -31.59
N LEU A 151 -10.87 -3.34 -31.08
CA LEU A 151 -11.03 -3.69 -29.67
C LEU A 151 -10.04 -4.79 -29.23
N ASP A 152 -9.77 -5.77 -30.10
CA ASP A 152 -8.84 -6.86 -29.82
C ASP A 152 -7.40 -6.35 -29.59
N ALA A 153 -6.91 -5.45 -30.45
CA ALA A 153 -5.57 -4.87 -30.30
C ALA A 153 -5.44 -4.05 -29.01
N ALA A 154 -6.47 -3.25 -28.68
CA ALA A 154 -6.50 -2.49 -27.44
C ALA A 154 -6.56 -3.41 -26.20
N GLU A 155 -7.38 -4.47 -26.25
CA GLU A 155 -7.52 -5.45 -25.16
C GLU A 155 -6.18 -6.14 -24.84
N GLN A 156 -5.42 -6.53 -25.86
CA GLN A 156 -4.11 -7.17 -25.66
C GLN A 156 -3.13 -6.26 -24.89
N LEU A 157 -3.07 -4.98 -25.25
CA LEU A 157 -2.21 -4.00 -24.55
C LEU A 157 -2.71 -3.71 -23.14
N VAL A 158 -4.03 -3.57 -22.94
CA VAL A 158 -4.62 -3.39 -21.60
C VAL A 158 -4.31 -4.60 -20.70
N ARG A 159 -4.44 -5.83 -21.20
CA ARG A 159 -4.09 -7.04 -20.45
C ARG A 159 -2.59 -7.13 -20.16
N LYS A 160 -1.74 -6.73 -21.10
CA LYS A 160 -0.27 -6.63 -20.89
C LYS A 160 0.05 -5.66 -19.75
N ILE A 161 -0.54 -4.46 -19.76
CA ILE A 161 -0.37 -3.46 -18.70
C ILE A 161 -0.83 -4.03 -17.35
N ALA A 162 -2.04 -4.61 -17.28
CA ALA A 162 -2.59 -5.18 -16.06
C ALA A 162 -1.71 -6.31 -15.50
N LYS A 163 -1.17 -7.17 -16.36
CA LYS A 163 -0.24 -8.22 -15.98
C LYS A 163 1.04 -7.65 -15.38
N LEU A 164 1.67 -6.69 -16.05
CA LEU A 164 2.91 -6.06 -15.57
C LEU A 164 2.71 -5.36 -14.21
N GLU A 165 1.57 -4.69 -14.04
CA GLU A 165 1.19 -4.07 -12.76
C GLU A 165 0.95 -5.11 -11.66
N GLY A 166 0.29 -6.22 -11.98
CA GLY A 166 0.12 -7.35 -11.07
C GLY A 166 1.45 -7.97 -10.66
N ASP A 167 2.34 -8.21 -11.62
CA ASP A 167 3.67 -8.77 -11.38
C ASP A 167 4.51 -7.87 -10.46
N LEU A 168 4.41 -6.56 -10.62
CA LEU A 168 5.06 -5.57 -9.75
C LEU A 168 4.54 -5.67 -8.31
N LYS A 169 3.22 -5.78 -8.10
CA LYS A 169 2.63 -5.98 -6.76
C LYS A 169 3.11 -7.29 -6.11
N VAL A 170 3.11 -8.39 -6.88
CA VAL A 170 3.53 -9.71 -6.39
C VAL A 170 5.01 -9.73 -6.02
N ARG A 171 5.88 -9.11 -6.82
CA ARG A 171 7.31 -9.02 -6.53
C ARG A 171 7.57 -8.21 -5.27
N HIS A 172 6.85 -7.11 -5.07
CA HIS A 172 6.98 -6.35 -3.84
C HIS A 172 6.57 -7.19 -2.63
N LEU A 173 5.40 -7.85 -2.66
CA LEU A 173 4.97 -8.73 -1.59
C LEU A 173 5.98 -9.83 -1.27
N ARG A 174 6.60 -10.41 -2.30
CA ARG A 174 7.67 -11.39 -2.12
C ARG A 174 8.87 -10.78 -1.41
N ALA A 175 9.32 -9.59 -1.82
CA ALA A 175 10.42 -8.89 -1.16
C ALA A 175 10.10 -8.56 0.31
N VAL A 176 8.87 -8.12 0.63
CA VAL A 176 8.45 -7.90 2.03
C VAL A 176 8.47 -9.19 2.83
N LYS A 177 7.95 -10.29 2.27
CA LYS A 177 7.98 -11.61 2.91
C LYS A 177 9.42 -12.07 3.16
N ASP A 178 10.30 -11.91 2.18
CA ASP A 178 11.70 -12.29 2.28
C ASP A 178 12.43 -11.45 3.33
N ALA A 179 12.10 -10.16 3.44
CA ALA A 179 12.63 -9.27 4.47
C ALA A 179 12.16 -9.66 5.87
N PHE A 180 10.88 -9.97 6.04
CA PHE A 180 10.35 -10.46 7.32
C PHE A 180 11.02 -11.76 7.76
N ALA A 181 11.33 -12.65 6.81
CA ALA A 181 12.04 -13.91 7.08
C ALA A 181 13.52 -13.73 7.48
N VAL A 182 14.09 -12.52 7.40
CA VAL A 182 15.42 -12.21 7.95
C VAL A 182 15.38 -12.01 9.47
N LEU A 183 14.22 -11.65 10.01
CA LEU A 183 14.05 -11.36 11.44
C LEU A 183 14.01 -12.65 12.27
N SER A 184 14.56 -12.59 13.49
CA SER A 184 14.40 -13.65 14.49
C SER A 184 12.98 -13.64 15.08
N PRO A 185 12.51 -14.74 15.71
CA PRO A 185 11.23 -14.77 16.40
C PRO A 185 11.08 -13.66 17.47
N GLU A 186 12.15 -13.34 18.18
CA GLU A 186 12.20 -12.28 19.19
C GLU A 186 12.03 -10.89 18.55
N GLN A 187 12.69 -10.67 17.41
CA GLN A 187 12.56 -9.43 16.64
C GLN A 187 11.17 -9.26 16.05
N VAL A 188 10.55 -10.35 15.57
CA VAL A 188 9.15 -10.36 15.12
C VAL A 188 8.20 -10.01 16.26
N LYS A 189 8.41 -10.57 17.45
CA LYS A 189 7.60 -10.24 18.63
C LYS A 189 7.76 -8.76 19.01
N LYS A 190 8.97 -8.22 18.94
CA LYS A 190 9.26 -6.81 19.18
C LYS A 190 8.62 -5.89 18.13
N LEU A 191 8.63 -6.32 16.87
CA LEU A 191 7.93 -5.62 15.79
C LEU A 191 6.43 -5.54 16.10
N ALA A 192 5.79 -6.66 16.47
CA ALA A 192 4.37 -6.73 16.78
C ALA A 192 3.97 -5.93 18.04
N SER A 193 4.84 -5.82 19.05
CA SER A 193 4.55 -5.02 20.25
C SER A 193 4.63 -3.52 20.01
N THR A 194 5.41 -3.11 19.00
CA THR A 194 5.70 -1.70 18.74
C THR A 194 4.87 -1.16 17.57
N ASP A 195 4.45 -2.05 16.67
CA ASP A 195 3.37 -1.81 15.71
C ASP A 195 2.00 -1.99 16.40
N SER A 196 1.75 -1.21 17.46
CA SER A 196 0.37 -1.03 17.94
C SER A 196 -0.43 -0.34 16.82
N PRO A 197 -1.68 -0.75 16.51
CA PRO A 197 -2.47 -0.18 15.44
C PRO A 197 -2.70 1.34 15.56
N GLU A 198 -2.48 1.92 16.74
CA GLU A 198 -2.56 3.36 17.01
C GLU A 198 -1.32 4.13 16.51
N GLY A 199 -0.12 3.55 16.56
CA GLY A 199 1.14 4.24 16.23
C GLY A 199 1.52 4.27 14.75
N LEU A 200 0.73 3.64 13.87
CA LEU A 200 1.03 3.56 12.45
C LEU A 200 0.61 4.82 11.67
N PHE A 201 -0.17 5.71 12.30
CA PHE A 201 -0.71 6.95 11.72
C PHE A 201 -0.17 8.24 12.36
N ASP A 202 0.56 8.12 13.47
CA ASP A 202 1.26 9.24 14.09
C ASP A 202 2.65 9.38 13.45
N ASN A 203 2.74 10.05 12.30
CA ASN A 203 3.88 10.85 11.78
C ASN A 203 3.68 11.23 10.30
#